data_AF-A0A7X8W5U4-F1
#
_entry.id   AF-A0A7X8W5U4-F1
#
_cell.length_a   1.000
_cell.length_b   1.000
_cell.length_c   1.000
_cell.angle_alpha   90.00
_cell.angle_beta   90.00
_cell.angle_gamma   90.00
#
_symmetry.space_group_name_H-M   'P 1'
#
loop_
_entity.id
_entity.type
_entity.pdbx_description
1 polymer ?
#
loop_
_entity_poly.entity_id
_entity_poly.type
_entity_poly.pdbx_seq_one_letter_code
_entity_poly.pdbx_strand_id
1 'polypeptide(L)'
;MGRILNRRVAFQLLFMLTQRERNDNMLPAEELYGEYDLSICLEDDPDDDVGSWEVLEGEESEFLESVDDEDRAYIKNLVEQTWNLRAALDAFIEPFLRGWSLARLSGVDLASLRLAISGLLHEPEISERVIINEAVKQAKRYGNEDSHAFVNGVLASVANLDPDDLVERLKKAGIPDLLAERARLSLEEKA
;
A
#
# COMPACT_ATOMS: atom_id res chain seq x y z
N MET A 1 8.21 -13.99 -10.41
CA MET A 1 8.67 -13.95 -9.01
C MET A 1 8.91 -12.51 -8.57
N GLY A 2 9.72 -11.73 -9.31
CA GLY A 2 10.10 -10.34 -8.98
C GLY A 2 8.96 -9.41 -8.58
N ARG A 3 7.92 -9.23 -9.41
CA ARG A 3 6.80 -8.29 -9.10
C ARG A 3 6.08 -8.54 -7.77
N ILE A 4 5.89 -9.80 -7.38
CA ILE A 4 5.24 -10.14 -6.09
C ILE A 4 6.14 -9.69 -4.93
N LEU A 5 7.45 -9.86 -5.08
CA LEU A 5 8.43 -9.51 -4.07
C LEU A 5 8.62 -7.98 -4.01
N ASN A 6 8.65 -7.31 -5.16
CA ASN A 6 8.65 -5.84 -5.25
C ASN A 6 7.47 -5.23 -4.48
N ARG A 7 6.25 -5.73 -4.70
CA ARG A 7 5.06 -5.24 -4.01
C ARG A 7 5.08 -5.55 -2.51
N ARG A 8 5.69 -6.67 -2.11
CA ARG A 8 5.90 -7.00 -0.70
C ARG A 8 6.85 -6.01 -0.03
N VAL A 9 7.97 -5.71 -0.66
CA VAL A 9 8.92 -4.70 -0.18
C VAL A 9 8.27 -3.32 -0.14
N ALA A 10 7.57 -2.92 -1.20
CA ALA A 10 6.82 -1.65 -1.23
C ALA A 10 5.78 -1.56 -0.11
N PHE A 11 5.06 -2.66 0.18
CA PHE A 11 4.14 -2.74 1.30
C PHE A 11 4.86 -2.52 2.65
N GLN A 12 5.99 -3.18 2.89
CA GLN A 12 6.76 -3.01 4.14
C GLN A 12 7.23 -1.56 4.31
N LEU A 13 7.74 -0.94 3.25
CA LEU A 13 8.12 0.48 3.25
C LEU A 13 6.93 1.39 3.57
N LEU A 14 5.77 1.17 2.93
CA LEU A 14 4.55 1.94 3.18
C LEU A 14 3.99 1.72 4.59
N PHE A 15 4.12 0.52 5.13
CA PHE A 15 3.76 0.21 6.50
C PHE A 15 4.63 1.03 7.48
N MET A 16 5.95 1.00 7.32
CA MET A 16 6.87 1.79 8.15
C MET A 16 6.54 3.29 8.08
N LEU A 17 6.32 3.81 6.87
CA LEU A 17 5.89 5.20 6.67
C LEU A 17 4.55 5.50 7.35
N THR A 18 3.58 4.59 7.26
CA THR A 18 2.25 4.75 7.89
C THR A 18 2.33 4.74 9.40
N GLN A 19 3.16 3.89 9.99
CA GLN A 19 3.41 3.86 11.44
C GLN A 19 4.09 5.14 11.90
N ARG A 20 5.07 5.61 11.12
CA ARG A 20 5.80 6.85 11.38
C ARG A 20 4.90 8.07 11.36
N GLU A 21 4.02 8.21 10.37
CA GLU A 21 3.02 9.30 10.30
C GLU A 21 2.07 9.30 11.51
N ARG A 22 1.83 8.14 12.12
CA ARG A 22 0.95 8.01 13.29
C ARG A 22 1.66 8.26 14.61
N ASN A 23 2.99 8.25 14.62
CA ASN A 23 3.82 8.49 15.80
C ASN A 23 4.44 9.90 15.71
N ASP A 24 3.94 10.85 16.51
CA ASP A 24 4.32 12.29 16.52
C ASP A 24 5.83 12.62 16.78
N ASN A 25 6.72 11.61 16.87
CA ASN A 25 8.10 11.75 17.35
C ASN A 25 9.22 11.39 16.34
N MET A 26 8.94 11.33 15.03
CA MET A 26 9.93 10.88 14.04
C MET A 26 10.07 11.86 12.86
N LEU A 27 11.27 11.96 12.27
CA LEU A 27 11.60 12.97 11.23
C LEU A 27 10.62 12.91 10.02
N PRO A 28 10.43 14.00 9.28
CA PRO A 28 9.51 14.06 8.13
C PRO A 28 9.81 12.97 7.07
N ALA A 29 8.77 12.47 6.39
CA ALA A 29 8.90 11.42 5.36
C ALA A 29 9.87 11.82 4.23
N GLU A 30 10.00 13.12 3.96
CA GLU A 30 10.93 13.71 2.99
C GLU A 30 12.41 13.41 3.31
N GLU A 31 12.76 13.20 4.59
CA GLU A 31 14.12 12.85 5.01
C GLU A 31 14.42 11.35 4.89
N LEU A 32 13.40 10.48 4.84
CA LEU A 32 13.54 9.05 4.47
C LEU A 32 13.84 8.87 2.97
N TYR A 33 13.40 9.81 2.14
CA TYR A 33 13.62 9.77 0.69
C TYR A 33 14.99 10.33 0.27
N GLY A 34 15.65 11.10 1.13
CA GLY A 34 16.86 11.86 0.78
C GLY A 34 18.10 11.02 0.52
N GLU A 35 18.20 9.82 1.12
CA GLU A 35 19.43 9.01 1.04
C GLU A 35 19.28 7.70 0.26
N TYR A 36 18.07 7.22 -0.02
CA TYR A 36 17.80 5.96 -0.77
C TYR A 36 18.82 4.86 -0.52
N ASP A 37 19.29 4.74 0.72
CA ASP A 37 19.93 3.53 1.12
C ASP A 37 18.81 2.58 1.56
N LEU A 38 18.41 1.71 0.64
CA LEU A 38 17.55 0.58 0.99
C LEU A 38 18.24 -0.34 2.03
N SER A 39 19.53 -0.12 2.33
CA SER A 39 20.22 -0.69 3.50
C SER A 39 19.80 -0.06 4.84
N ILE A 40 19.20 1.14 4.89
CA ILE A 40 18.61 1.67 6.15
C ILE A 40 17.40 0.81 6.57
N CYS A 41 16.77 0.11 5.63
CA CYS A 41 15.83 -0.96 5.95
C CYS A 41 16.54 -2.26 6.37
N LEU A 42 17.84 -2.29 6.58
CA LEU A 42 18.63 -3.46 7.00
C LEU A 42 19.59 -3.12 8.16
N GLU A 43 19.81 -1.84 8.44
CA GLU A 43 20.57 -1.41 9.61
C GLU A 43 19.68 -1.56 10.84
N ASP A 44 19.98 -2.60 11.63
CA ASP A 44 19.55 -2.73 13.03
C ASP A 44 19.87 -1.41 13.75
N ASP A 45 18.89 -0.51 13.88
CA ASP A 45 18.91 0.50 14.94
C ASP A 45 18.35 -0.16 16.20
N PRO A 46 19.20 -0.58 17.15
CA PRO A 46 18.75 -1.27 18.37
C PRO A 46 17.95 -0.37 19.30
N ASP A 47 17.91 0.95 19.06
CA ASP A 47 17.21 1.94 19.88
C ASP A 47 15.92 2.48 19.23
N ASP A 48 15.59 2.10 17.98
CA ASP A 48 14.34 2.51 17.33
C ASP A 48 13.18 1.61 17.79
N ASP A 49 12.44 2.07 18.80
CA ASP A 49 11.22 1.44 19.36
C ASP A 49 10.03 1.51 18.36
N VAL A 50 10.31 1.42 17.05
CA VAL A 50 9.33 1.19 15.99
C VAL A 50 8.97 -0.30 15.97
N GLY A 51 8.53 -0.75 17.14
CA GLY A 51 7.83 -1.99 17.43
C GLY A 51 8.28 -3.23 16.66
N SER A 52 9.44 -3.81 16.96
CA SER A 52 9.72 -5.25 16.86
C SER A 52 9.07 -5.98 15.66
N TRP A 53 9.14 -5.40 14.47
CA TRP A 53 9.04 -6.18 13.25
C TRP A 53 10.47 -6.60 12.97
N GLU A 54 10.76 -7.90 12.96
CA GLU A 54 12.01 -8.36 12.34
C GLU A 54 11.99 -7.82 10.91
N VAL A 55 12.81 -6.81 10.70
CA VAL A 55 12.96 -6.10 9.46
C VAL A 55 13.43 -7.12 8.43
N LEU A 56 12.63 -7.34 7.37
CA LEU A 56 12.95 -8.16 6.19
C LEU A 56 13.61 -9.53 6.52
N GLU A 57 12.86 -10.50 7.03
CA GLU A 57 13.42 -11.85 7.23
C GLU A 57 13.71 -12.58 5.89
N GLY A 58 14.88 -13.23 5.78
CA GLY A 58 15.16 -14.28 4.79
C GLY A 58 15.10 -13.82 3.32
N GLU A 59 14.10 -14.32 2.58
CA GLU A 59 13.96 -14.12 1.12
C GLU A 59 13.86 -12.65 0.72
N GLU A 60 13.32 -11.78 1.58
CA GLU A 60 13.18 -10.34 1.28
C GLU A 60 14.52 -9.58 1.38
N SER A 61 15.36 -9.93 2.37
CA SER A 61 16.70 -9.35 2.51
C SER A 61 17.61 -9.77 1.36
N GLU A 62 17.66 -11.07 1.05
CA GLU A 62 18.44 -11.59 -0.08
C GLU A 62 17.97 -10.99 -1.42
N PHE A 63 16.66 -10.76 -1.55
CA PHE A 63 16.13 -10.07 -2.72
C PHE A 63 16.59 -8.63 -2.83
N LEU A 64 16.58 -7.86 -1.75
CA LEU A 64 17.03 -6.46 -1.77
C LEU A 64 18.53 -6.31 -2.04
N GLU A 65 19.35 -7.27 -1.59
CA GLU A 65 20.78 -7.31 -1.91
C GLU A 65 21.04 -7.62 -3.39
N SER A 66 20.12 -8.33 -4.05
CA SER A 66 20.23 -8.75 -5.44
C SER A 66 19.29 -8.00 -6.41
N VAL A 67 18.53 -7.02 -5.90
CA VAL A 67 17.53 -6.28 -6.69
C VAL A 67 18.25 -5.40 -7.72
N ASP A 68 17.88 -5.58 -8.98
CA ASP A 68 18.40 -4.74 -10.07
C ASP A 68 17.79 -3.34 -10.04
N ASP A 69 18.35 -2.44 -10.85
CA ASP A 69 17.92 -1.05 -10.91
C ASP A 69 16.47 -0.89 -11.38
N GLU A 70 15.96 -1.82 -12.20
CA GLU A 70 14.59 -1.78 -12.72
C GLU A 70 13.58 -2.12 -11.63
N ASP A 71 13.81 -3.22 -10.90
CA ASP A 71 12.97 -3.61 -9.77
C ASP A 71 13.04 -2.56 -8.65
N ARG A 72 14.22 -1.98 -8.38
CA ARG A 72 14.39 -0.87 -7.41
C ARG A 72 13.57 0.36 -7.81
N ALA A 73 13.63 0.76 -9.07
CA ALA A 73 12.86 1.89 -9.59
C ALA A 73 11.36 1.63 -9.50
N TYR A 74 10.92 0.40 -9.78
CA TYR A 74 9.52 0.01 -9.67
C TYR A 74 9.01 0.05 -8.21
N ILE A 75 9.76 -0.53 -7.26
CA ILE A 75 9.43 -0.47 -5.82
C ILE A 75 9.30 0.99 -5.36
N LYS A 76 10.31 1.80 -5.69
CA LYS A 76 10.33 3.23 -5.37
C LYS A 76 9.08 3.93 -5.91
N ASN A 77 8.76 3.70 -7.17
CA ASN A 77 7.60 4.30 -7.82
C ASN A 77 6.27 3.89 -7.13
N LEU A 78 6.09 2.62 -6.75
CA LEU A 78 4.91 2.17 -6.02
C LEU A 78 4.74 2.90 -4.67
N VAL A 79 5.84 3.05 -3.93
CA VAL A 79 5.86 3.73 -2.63
C VAL A 79 5.53 5.21 -2.82
N GLU A 80 6.22 5.91 -3.71
CA GLU A 80 6.02 7.35 -3.95
C GLU A 80 4.59 7.65 -4.41
N GLN A 81 4.08 6.91 -5.39
CA GLN A 81 2.72 7.10 -5.91
C GLN A 81 1.66 6.90 -4.82
N THR A 82 1.84 5.89 -3.97
CA THR A 82 0.90 5.60 -2.87
C THR A 82 1.02 6.65 -1.76
N TRP A 83 2.23 7.01 -1.37
CA TRP A 83 2.49 7.94 -0.27
C TRP A 83 2.01 9.36 -0.58
N ASN A 84 2.24 9.82 -1.82
CA ASN A 84 1.82 11.15 -2.26
C ASN A 84 0.29 11.29 -2.33
N LEU A 85 -0.44 10.20 -2.52
CA LEU A 85 -1.91 10.19 -2.55
C LEU A 85 -2.54 9.76 -1.22
N ARG A 86 -1.78 9.42 -0.18
CA ARG A 86 -2.29 8.75 1.03
C ARG A 86 -3.50 9.45 1.68
N ALA A 87 -3.53 10.79 1.74
CA ALA A 87 -4.65 11.52 2.32
C ALA A 87 -5.93 11.40 1.49
N ALA A 88 -5.81 11.38 0.15
CA ALA A 88 -6.93 11.16 -0.76
C ALA A 88 -7.37 9.69 -0.77
N LEU A 89 -6.42 8.75 -0.69
CA LEU A 89 -6.70 7.32 -0.52
C LEU A 89 -7.47 7.07 0.78
N ASP A 90 -7.05 7.69 1.88
CA ASP A 90 -7.74 7.62 3.18
C ASP A 90 -9.18 8.12 3.08
N ALA A 91 -9.38 9.32 2.50
CA ALA A 91 -10.70 9.89 2.29
C ALA A 91 -11.59 9.00 1.40
N PHE A 92 -10.99 8.29 0.44
CA PHE A 92 -11.70 7.33 -0.42
C PHE A 92 -12.04 6.04 0.34
N ILE A 93 -11.14 5.54 1.19
CA ILE A 93 -11.30 4.28 1.94
C ILE A 93 -12.33 4.41 3.06
N GLU A 94 -12.35 5.53 3.78
CA GLU A 94 -13.14 5.72 5.01
C GLU A 94 -14.63 5.32 4.88
N PRO A 95 -15.36 5.66 3.80
CA PRO A 95 -16.75 5.25 3.62
C PRO A 95 -16.97 3.73 3.58
N PHE A 96 -15.94 2.93 3.27
CA PHE A 96 -16.02 1.47 3.17
C PHE A 96 -15.79 0.75 4.50
N LEU A 97 -15.40 1.47 5.55
CA LEU A 97 -14.97 0.89 6.83
C LEU A 97 -16.11 0.45 7.76
N ARG A 98 -17.38 0.55 7.34
CA ARG A 98 -18.58 0.02 8.05
C ARG A 98 -18.56 0.19 9.59
N GLY A 99 -18.31 1.41 10.06
CA GLY A 99 -18.31 1.74 11.49
C GLY A 99 -16.93 1.70 12.18
N TRP A 100 -15.89 1.29 11.45
CA TRP A 100 -14.50 1.53 11.85
C TRP A 100 -14.03 2.89 11.35
N SER A 101 -13.17 3.55 12.12
CA SER A 101 -12.46 4.75 11.69
C SER A 101 -11.05 4.40 11.23
N LEU A 102 -10.48 5.19 10.32
CA LEU A 102 -9.10 5.00 9.86
C LEU A 102 -8.09 4.93 11.01
N ALA A 103 -8.28 5.78 12.03
CA ALA A 103 -7.44 5.82 13.22
C ALA A 103 -7.44 4.51 14.03
N ARG A 104 -8.45 3.65 13.86
CA ARG A 104 -8.55 2.35 14.54
C ARG A 104 -8.01 1.18 13.72
N LEU A 105 -7.71 1.40 12.44
CA LEU A 105 -7.11 0.35 11.62
C LEU A 105 -5.67 0.11 12.06
N SER A 106 -5.24 -1.15 12.04
CA SER A 106 -3.81 -1.46 12.17
C SER A 106 -3.03 -0.81 11.03
N GLY A 107 -1.73 -0.55 11.24
CA GLY A 107 -0.88 -0.04 10.17
C GLY A 107 -0.84 -0.99 8.97
N VAL A 108 -0.90 -2.30 9.22
CA VAL A 108 -0.92 -3.34 8.17
C VAL A 108 -2.17 -3.23 7.32
N ASP A 109 -3.35 -3.14 7.94
CA ASP A 109 -4.60 -3.04 7.21
C ASP A 109 -4.62 -1.76 6.37
N LEU A 110 -4.23 -0.63 6.96
CA LEU A 110 -4.23 0.65 6.25
C LEU A 110 -3.21 0.66 5.09
N ALA A 111 -1.98 0.20 5.31
CA ALA A 111 -0.98 0.12 4.25
C ALA A 111 -1.40 -0.83 3.13
N SER A 112 -2.04 -1.96 3.47
CA SER A 112 -2.56 -2.93 2.49
C SER A 112 -3.64 -2.29 1.62
N LEU A 113 -4.59 -1.57 2.24
CA LEU A 113 -5.67 -0.88 1.52
C LEU A 113 -5.12 0.25 0.64
N ARG A 114 -4.24 1.10 1.18
CA ARG A 114 -3.61 2.20 0.42
C ARG A 114 -2.87 1.69 -0.82
N LEU A 115 -2.01 0.68 -0.66
CA LEU A 115 -1.26 0.10 -1.78
C LEU A 115 -2.17 -0.55 -2.82
N ALA A 116 -3.21 -1.28 -2.38
CA ALA A 116 -4.16 -1.91 -3.30
C ALA A 116 -4.91 -0.87 -4.15
N ILE A 117 -5.49 0.16 -3.53
CA ILE A 117 -6.23 1.19 -4.25
C ILE A 117 -5.28 2.01 -5.15
N SER A 118 -4.07 2.32 -4.68
CA SER A 118 -3.04 2.95 -5.52
C SER A 118 -2.71 2.10 -6.76
N GLY A 119 -2.61 0.78 -6.62
CA GLY A 119 -2.41 -0.12 -7.74
C GLY A 119 -3.54 -0.07 -8.76
N LEU A 120 -4.81 0.01 -8.31
CA LEU A 120 -5.95 0.17 -9.23
C LEU A 120 -5.86 1.46 -10.06
N LEU A 121 -5.27 2.53 -9.51
CA LEU A 121 -5.12 3.83 -10.17
C LEU A 121 -3.93 3.86 -11.15
N HIS A 122 -2.83 3.21 -10.78
CA HIS A 122 -1.55 3.38 -11.46
C HIS A 122 -1.14 2.21 -12.35
N GLU A 123 -1.75 1.04 -12.18
CA GLU A 123 -1.38 -0.20 -12.89
C GLU A 123 -2.63 -0.85 -13.52
N PRO A 124 -3.32 -0.15 -14.46
CA PRO A 124 -4.54 -0.67 -15.10
C PRO A 124 -4.31 -1.93 -15.92
N GLU A 125 -3.05 -2.26 -16.25
CA GLU A 125 -2.67 -3.52 -16.89
C GLU A 125 -2.65 -4.72 -15.93
N ILE A 126 -2.76 -4.50 -14.62
CA ILE A 126 -2.81 -5.55 -13.61
C ILE A 126 -4.25 -5.71 -13.15
N SER A 127 -4.82 -6.89 -13.39
CA SER A 127 -6.20 -7.17 -13.00
C SER A 127 -6.43 -6.88 -11.51
N GLU A 128 -7.56 -6.26 -11.20
CA GLU A 128 -8.02 -6.00 -9.83
C GLU A 128 -7.92 -7.22 -8.91
N ARG A 129 -8.23 -8.43 -9.41
CA ARG A 129 -8.18 -9.68 -8.65
C ARG A 129 -6.76 -9.98 -8.15
N VAL A 130 -5.75 -9.72 -8.98
CA VAL A 130 -4.34 -9.93 -8.60
C VAL A 130 -3.95 -8.93 -7.51
N ILE A 131 -4.28 -7.64 -7.69
CA ILE A 131 -4.00 -6.59 -6.70
C ILE A 131 -4.65 -6.90 -5.36
N ILE A 132 -5.93 -7.28 -5.36
CA ILE A 132 -6.68 -7.63 -4.15
C ILE A 132 -6.06 -8.86 -3.47
N ASN A 133 -5.78 -9.92 -4.23
CA ASN A 133 -5.18 -11.13 -3.68
C ASN A 133 -3.82 -10.88 -3.03
N GLU A 134 -3.01 -9.98 -3.58
CA GLU A 134 -1.73 -9.59 -2.99
C GLU A 134 -1.93 -8.82 -1.69
N ALA A 135 -2.83 -7.85 -1.65
CA ALA A 135 -3.15 -7.11 -0.42
C ALA A 135 -3.65 -8.03 0.69
N VAL A 136 -4.52 -8.99 0.36
CA VAL A 136 -5.02 -10.00 1.31
C VAL A 136 -3.89 -10.90 1.82
N LYS A 137 -2.91 -11.25 0.97
CA LYS A 137 -1.73 -12.02 1.41
C LYS A 137 -0.87 -11.22 2.38
N GLN A 138 -0.65 -9.92 2.14
CA GLN A 138 0.11 -9.08 3.08
C GLN A 138 -0.62 -8.95 4.42
N ALA A 139 -1.93 -8.68 4.38
CA ALA A 139 -2.77 -8.62 5.57
C ALA A 139 -2.81 -9.95 6.35
N LYS A 140 -2.74 -11.10 5.66
CA LYS A 140 -2.65 -12.42 6.30
C LYS A 140 -1.28 -12.68 6.93
N ARG A 141 -0.22 -12.23 6.27
CA ARG A 141 1.16 -12.48 6.69
C ARG A 141 1.56 -11.61 7.88
N TYR A 142 1.14 -10.36 7.86
CA TYR A 142 1.59 -9.35 8.81
C TYR A 142 0.47 -8.90 9.76
N GLY A 143 -0.80 -9.01 9.36
CA GLY A 143 -1.90 -8.52 10.17
C GLY A 143 -2.31 -9.48 11.28
N ASN A 144 -3.36 -9.10 12.00
CA ASN A 144 -3.99 -9.94 13.02
C ASN A 144 -4.85 -11.04 12.37
N GLU A 145 -5.38 -11.95 13.18
CA GLU A 145 -6.18 -13.10 12.72
C GLU A 145 -7.27 -12.71 11.71
N ASP A 146 -7.95 -11.58 11.93
CA ASP A 146 -9.05 -11.09 11.10
C ASP A 146 -8.65 -10.13 9.96
N SER A 147 -7.38 -9.67 9.91
CA SER A 147 -6.93 -8.63 8.97
C SER A 147 -7.16 -8.99 7.51
N HIS A 148 -6.85 -10.24 7.14
CA HIS A 148 -7.02 -10.72 5.77
C HIS A 148 -8.49 -10.72 5.31
N ALA A 149 -9.42 -11.12 6.19
CA ALA A 149 -10.84 -11.13 5.91
C ALA A 149 -11.40 -9.70 5.83
N PHE A 150 -10.94 -8.82 6.73
CA PHE A 150 -11.28 -7.41 6.74
C PHE A 150 -10.85 -6.70 5.44
N VAL A 151 -9.55 -6.78 5.09
CA VAL A 151 -9.00 -6.16 3.87
C VAL A 151 -9.71 -6.68 2.62
N ASN A 152 -9.95 -7.99 2.55
CA ASN A 152 -10.72 -8.58 1.43
C ASN A 152 -12.14 -8.00 1.34
N GLY A 153 -12.83 -7.84 2.46
CA GLY A 153 -14.19 -7.30 2.48
C GLY A 153 -14.28 -5.84 2.04
N VAL A 154 -13.31 -5.01 2.44
CA VAL A 154 -13.22 -3.61 2.01
C VAL A 154 -12.94 -3.54 0.52
N LEU A 155 -11.91 -4.23 0.04
CA LEU A 155 -11.53 -4.19 -1.38
C LEU A 155 -12.58 -4.82 -2.30
N ALA A 156 -13.27 -5.87 -1.85
CA ALA A 156 -14.41 -6.42 -2.57
C ALA A 156 -15.57 -5.42 -2.67
N SER A 157 -15.78 -4.58 -1.65
CA SER A 157 -16.80 -3.52 -1.71
C SER A 157 -16.42 -2.45 -2.74
N VAL A 158 -15.13 -2.11 -2.86
CA VAL A 158 -14.63 -1.19 -3.90
C VAL A 158 -14.76 -1.80 -5.30
N ALA A 159 -14.34 -3.06 -5.48
CA ALA A 159 -14.37 -3.73 -6.77
C ALA A 159 -15.78 -4.06 -7.30
N ASN A 160 -16.81 -3.92 -6.45
CA ASN A 160 -18.21 -4.11 -6.82
C ASN A 160 -18.94 -2.79 -7.10
N LEU A 161 -18.25 -1.64 -7.04
CA LEU A 161 -18.83 -0.37 -7.45
C LEU A 161 -19.12 -0.39 -8.95
N ASP A 162 -20.15 0.35 -9.34
CA ASP A 162 -20.30 0.77 -10.72
C ASP A 162 -19.07 1.62 -11.12
N PRO A 163 -18.48 1.43 -12.32
CA PRO A 163 -17.27 2.16 -12.71
C PRO A 163 -17.45 3.69 -12.67
N ASP A 164 -18.63 4.22 -12.98
CA ASP A 164 -18.88 5.66 -12.92
C ASP A 164 -18.96 6.15 -11.45
N ASP A 165 -19.58 5.35 -10.56
CA ASP A 165 -19.61 5.65 -9.10
C ASP A 165 -18.20 5.57 -8.48
N LEU A 166 -17.36 4.62 -8.91
CA LEU A 166 -15.96 4.56 -8.51
C LEU A 166 -15.23 5.86 -8.85
N VAL A 167 -15.32 6.29 -10.11
CA VAL A 167 -14.66 7.51 -10.60
C VAL A 167 -15.14 8.75 -9.84
N GLU A 168 -16.45 8.90 -9.64
CA GLU A 168 -17.02 10.03 -8.91
C GLU A 168 -16.49 10.09 -7.47
N ARG A 169 -16.44 8.96 -6.78
CA ARG A 169 -15.94 8.88 -5.39
C ARG A 169 -14.45 9.17 -5.29
N LEU A 170 -13.64 8.65 -6.22
CA LEU A 170 -12.20 8.94 -6.27
C LEU A 170 -11.96 10.44 -6.44
N LYS A 171 -12.65 11.08 -7.39
CA LYS A 171 -12.56 12.54 -7.62
C LYS A 171 -12.97 13.33 -6.38
N LYS A 172 -14.09 12.94 -5.74
CA LYS A 172 -14.56 13.55 -4.49
C LYS A 172 -13.56 13.43 -3.34
N ALA A 173 -12.80 12.34 -3.30
CA ALA A 173 -11.74 12.12 -2.31
C ALA A 173 -10.45 12.91 -2.61
N GLY A 174 -10.38 13.64 -3.74
CA GLY A 174 -9.22 14.43 -4.14
C GLY A 174 -8.22 13.70 -5.03
N ILE A 175 -8.57 12.52 -5.54
CA ILE A 175 -7.74 11.81 -6.54
C ILE A 175 -7.83 12.56 -7.88
N PRO A 176 -6.69 12.83 -8.55
CA PRO A 176 -6.68 13.49 -9.85
C PRO A 176 -7.54 12.77 -10.89
N ASP A 177 -8.27 13.53 -11.70
CA ASP A 177 -9.21 13.00 -12.71
C ASP A 177 -8.60 11.92 -13.59
N LEU A 178 -7.38 12.15 -14.10
CA LEU A 178 -6.68 11.20 -14.96
C LEU A 178 -6.48 9.84 -14.26
N LEU A 179 -6.16 9.83 -12.97
CA LEU A 179 -5.96 8.60 -12.21
C LEU A 179 -7.29 7.93 -11.89
N ALA A 180 -8.33 8.72 -11.57
CA ALA A 180 -9.66 8.19 -11.35
C ALA A 180 -10.18 7.43 -12.59
N GLU A 181 -10.02 8.00 -13.78
CA GLU A 181 -10.40 7.33 -15.04
C GLU A 181 -9.56 6.08 -15.34
N ARG A 182 -8.31 6.01 -14.89
CA ARG A 182 -7.50 4.78 -15.05
C ARG A 182 -8.05 3.63 -14.21
N ALA A 183 -8.53 3.90 -12.99
CA ALA A 183 -9.12 2.84 -12.17
C ALA A 183 -10.43 2.27 -12.75
N ARG A 184 -11.13 3.05 -13.57
CA ARG A 184 -12.26 2.55 -14.37
C ARG A 184 -11.85 1.38 -15.26
N LEU A 185 -10.73 1.51 -15.99
CA LEU A 185 -10.19 0.48 -16.88
C LEU A 185 -9.87 -0.81 -16.11
N SER A 186 -9.32 -0.66 -14.90
CA SER A 186 -8.96 -1.78 -14.01
C SER A 186 -10.16 -2.63 -13.58
N LEU A 187 -11.38 -2.06 -13.56
CA LEU A 187 -12.63 -2.78 -13.28
C LEU A 187 -13.37 -3.25 -14.54
N GLU A 188 -13.25 -2.55 -15.66
CA GLU A 188 -13.99 -2.83 -16.90
C GLU A 188 -13.49 -4.08 -17.65
N GLU A 189 -12.27 -4.56 -17.39
CA GLU A 189 -11.77 -5.84 -17.92
C GLU A 189 -12.54 -7.08 -17.38
N LYS A 190 -13.60 -6.86 -16.58
CA LYS A 190 -14.59 -7.87 -16.16
C LYS A 190 -15.63 -8.24 -17.22
N ALA A 191 -15.68 -7.57 -18.37
CA ALA A 191 -16.71 -7.78 -19.40
C ALA A 191 -16.29 -8.75 -20.52
#